data_AF-A0A6V7JVU3-F1
#
_entry.id   AF-A0A6V7JVU3-F1
#
_cell.length_a   1.000
_cell.length_b   1.000
_cell.length_c   1.000
_cell.angle_alpha   90.00
_cell.angle_beta   90.00
_cell.angle_gamma   90.00
#
_symmetry.space_group_name_H-M   'P 1'
#
loop_
_entity.id
_entity.type
_entity.pdbx_description
1 polymer ?
#
loop_
_entity_poly.entity_id
_entity_poly.type
_entity_poly.pdbx_seq_one_letter_code
_entity_poly.pdbx_strand_id
1 'polypeptide(L)'
;EIFNDTKITITGLNAVTTYRFQVFAENGVSPLAGRSEYVDITVTTEASVPSLVSNVRITNVKPAELSISWDAPISELVTDSDLVEKYE
;
A
#
# COMPACT_ATOMS: atom_id res chain seq x y z
N GLU A 1 4.82 -8.46 -21.48
CA GLU A 1 3.78 -9.47 -21.21
C GLU A 1 2.63 -9.20 -22.17
N ILE A 2 2.05 -10.23 -22.80
CA ILE A 2 0.94 -10.07 -23.74
C ILE A 2 -0.33 -10.48 -23.02
N PHE A 3 -1.31 -9.58 -22.94
CA PHE A 3 -2.60 -9.84 -22.32
C PHE A 3 -3.63 -10.17 -23.40
N ASN A 4 -4.07 -11.43 -23.45
CA ASN A 4 -5.12 -11.87 -24.38
C ASN A 4 -6.52 -11.89 -23.73
N ASP A 5 -6.59 -11.66 -22.42
CA ASP A 5 -7.82 -11.59 -21.65
C ASP A 5 -8.19 -10.13 -21.34
N THR A 6 -9.48 -9.87 -21.14
CA THR A 6 -9.98 -8.55 -20.73
C THR A 6 -9.97 -8.36 -19.21
N LYS A 7 -9.14 -9.12 -18.48
CA LYS A 7 -9.04 -9.09 -17.02
C LYS A 7 -7.59 -9.31 -16.57
N ILE A 8 -7.18 -8.53 -15.58
CA ILE A 8 -5.90 -8.67 -14.88
C ILE A 8 -6.11 -8.42 -13.38
N THR A 9 -5.34 -9.11 -12.54
CA THR A 9 -5.29 -8.85 -11.09
C THR A 9 -3.91 -8.31 -10.75
N ILE A 10 -3.86 -7.11 -10.16
CA ILE A 10 -2.63 -6.46 -9.71
C ILE A 10 -2.56 -6.59 -8.18
N THR A 11 -1.46 -7.13 -7.67
CA THR A 11 -1.24 -7.36 -6.24
C THR A 11 0.03 -6.66 -5.77
N GLY A 12 0.25 -6.56 -4.46
CA GLY A 12 1.44 -5.94 -3.89
C GLY A 12 1.46 -4.41 -3.98
N LEU A 13 0.29 -3.79 -4.08
CA LEU A 13 0.15 -2.34 -4.03
C LEU A 13 0.09 -1.86 -2.58
N ASN A 14 0.61 -0.67 -2.32
CA ASN A 14 0.55 -0.05 -1.00
C ASN A 14 -0.90 0.28 -0.64
N ALA A 15 -1.26 0.12 0.63
CA ALA A 15 -2.58 0.49 1.15
C ALA A 15 -2.77 2.01 1.17
N VAL A 16 -4.03 2.46 1.13
CA VAL A 16 -4.40 3.89 1.20
C VAL A 16 -3.63 4.75 0.17
N THR A 17 -3.31 4.16 -0.98
CA THR A 17 -2.49 4.80 -2.00
C THR A 17 -3.30 4.89 -3.28
N THR A 18 -3.30 6.07 -3.91
CA THR A 18 -4.01 6.29 -5.16
C THR A 18 -3.10 5.96 -6.33
N TYR A 19 -3.51 4.99 -7.13
CA TYR A 19 -2.82 4.57 -8.35
C TYR A 19 -3.60 5.00 -9.59
N ARG A 20 -2.85 5.34 -10.65
CA ARG A 20 -3.38 5.61 -11.99
C ARG A 20 -2.96 4.49 -12.93
N PHE A 21 -3.93 3.82 -13.53
CA PHE A 21 -3.74 2.78 -14.54
C PHE A 21 -4.14 3.32 -15.91
N GLN A 22 -3.32 3.02 -16.91
CA GLN A 22 -3.60 3.31 -18.32
C GLN A 22 -3.75 2.00 -19.06
N VAL A 23 -4.92 1.78 -19.68
CA VAL A 23 -5.20 0.55 -20.41
C VAL A 23 -5.17 0.85 -21.91
N PHE A 24 -4.28 0.16 -22.62
CA PHE A 24 -4.07 0.28 -24.06
C PHE A 24 -4.62 -0.95 -24.77
N ALA A 25 -5.19 -0.76 -25.96
CA ALA A 25 -5.48 -1.84 -26.89
C ALA A 25 -4.37 -1.88 -27.94
N GLU A 26 -3.64 -3.00 -28.00
CA GLU A 26 -2.53 -3.17 -28.93
C GLU A 26 -2.83 -4.23 -30.00
N ASN A 27 -2.35 -4.00 -31.21
CA ASN A 27 -2.34 -4.95 -32.31
C ASN A 27 -0.98 -4.90 -33.04
N GLY A 28 -0.80 -5.73 -34.07
CA GLY A 28 0.48 -5.83 -34.79
C GLY A 28 0.96 -4.55 -35.48
N VAL A 29 0.10 -3.53 -35.63
CA VAL A 29 0.46 -2.23 -36.22
C VAL A 29 0.48 -1.09 -35.21
N SER A 30 0.05 -1.31 -33.96
CA SER A 30 0.11 -0.31 -32.89
C SER A 30 1.49 0.34 -32.70
N PRO A 31 2.63 -0.36 -32.83
CA PRO A 31 3.94 0.27 -32.72
C PRO A 31 4.25 1.29 -33.83
N LEU A 32 3.53 1.23 -34.96
CA LEU A 32 3.67 2.18 -36.07
C LEU A 32 2.78 3.41 -35.89
N ALA A 33 1.78 3.31 -35.01
CA ALA A 33 0.93 4.42 -34.64
C ALA A 33 1.65 5.26 -33.57
N GLY A 34 1.95 6.53 -33.87
CA GLY A 34 2.77 7.36 -32.97
C GLY A 34 2.16 7.59 -31.59
N ARG A 35 0.83 7.63 -31.47
CA ARG A 35 0.13 7.77 -30.18
C ARG A 35 -0.99 6.75 -30.09
N SER A 36 -0.90 5.86 -29.11
CA SER A 36 -1.96 4.90 -28.78
C SER A 36 -3.00 5.58 -27.91
N GLU A 37 -4.27 5.37 -28.24
CA GLU A 37 -5.40 5.74 -27.39
C GLU A 37 -5.45 4.80 -26.18
N TYR A 38 -5.80 5.34 -25.03
CA TYR A 38 -5.92 4.60 -23.78
C TYR A 38 -7.08 5.14 -22.95
N VAL A 39 -7.52 4.32 -22.00
CA VAL A 39 -8.42 4.75 -20.94
C VAL A 39 -7.64 4.92 -19.64
N ASP A 40 -7.88 6.03 -18.95
CA ASP A 40 -7.37 6.28 -17.60
C ASP A 40 -8.34 5.72 -16.56
N ILE A 41 -7.78 5.01 -15.57
CA ILE A 41 -8.50 4.49 -14.42
C ILE A 41 -7.74 4.90 -13.17
N THR A 42 -8.39 5.64 -12.27
CA THR A 42 -7.81 6.04 -10.98
C THR A 42 -8.52 5.30 -9.86
N VAL A 43 -7.74 4.60 -9.02
CA VAL A 43 -8.27 3.80 -7.91
C VAL A 43 -7.41 4.03 -6.67
N THR A 44 -8.05 4.23 -5.53
CA THR A 44 -7.39 4.24 -4.23
C THR A 44 -7.53 2.86 -3.60
N THR A 45 -6.41 2.28 -3.18
CA THR A 45 -6.40 1.00 -2.48
C THR A 45 -7.03 1.14 -1.09
N GLU A 46 -7.70 0.08 -0.64
CA GLU A 46 -8.30 0.01 0.69
C GLU A 46 -7.22 0.09 1.79
N ALA A 47 -7.66 0.45 2.99
CA ALA A 47 -6.79 0.36 4.17
C ALA A 47 -6.42 -1.10 4.45
N SER A 48 -5.14 -1.35 4.70
CA SER A 48 -4.69 -2.64 5.18
C SER A 48 -4.94 -2.77 6.68
N VAL A 49 -5.14 -4.00 7.14
CA VAL A 49 -5.18 -4.30 8.57
C VAL A 49 -3.80 -3.98 9.14
N PRO A 50 -3.68 -3.13 10.19
CA PRO A 50 -2.41 -2.88 10.85
C PRO A 50 -1.77 -4.20 11.31
N SER A 51 -0.44 -4.28 11.30
CA SER A 51 0.25 -5.46 11.84
C SER A 51 -0.12 -5.67 13.31
N LEU A 52 0.14 -6.87 13.82
CA LEU A 52 0.07 -7.10 15.26
C LEU A 52 1.03 -6.13 15.99
N VAL A 53 0.59 -5.64 17.15
CA VAL A 53 1.44 -4.89 18.08
C VAL A 53 2.51 -5.82 18.65
N SER A 54 3.68 -5.28 18.96
CA SER A 54 4.79 -6.06 19.51
C SER A 54 5.19 -5.56 20.89
N ASN A 55 6.07 -6.30 21.58
CA ASN A 55 6.64 -5.89 22.87
C ASN A 55 5.60 -5.51 23.95
N VAL A 56 4.58 -6.37 24.09
CA VAL A 56 3.57 -6.22 25.13
C VAL A 56 4.23 -6.43 26.50
N ARG A 57 4.15 -5.41 27.35
CA ARG A 57 4.80 -5.38 28.67
C ARG A 57 3.87 -4.80 29.72
N ILE A 58 4.00 -5.32 30.94
CA ILE A 58 3.30 -4.81 32.11
C ILE A 58 4.09 -3.61 32.64
N THR A 59 3.41 -2.49 32.84
CA THR A 59 4.02 -1.26 33.36
C THR A 59 3.69 -1.03 34.82
N ASN A 60 2.57 -1.54 35.31
CA ASN A 60 2.19 -1.44 36.72
C ASN A 60 1.23 -2.55 37.13
N VAL A 61 1.36 -3.03 38.37
CA VAL A 61 0.48 -4.02 38.98
C VAL A 61 -0.05 -3.49 40.31
N LYS A 62 -1.37 -3.44 40.45
CA LYS A 62 -2.07 -3.16 41.70
C LYS A 62 -3.05 -4.31 42.01
N PRO A 63 -3.58 -4.41 43.23
CA PRO A 63 -4.47 -5.52 43.61
C PRO A 63 -5.70 -5.73 42.73
N ALA A 64 -6.20 -4.67 42.06
CA ALA A 64 -7.36 -4.74 41.17
C ALA A 64 -7.13 -4.04 39.80
N GLU A 65 -5.90 -3.63 39.49
CA GLU A 65 -5.58 -2.93 38.24
C GLU A 65 -4.27 -3.45 37.66
N LEU A 66 -4.24 -3.59 36.33
CA LEU A 66 -3.05 -3.94 35.58
C LEU A 66 -2.88 -2.91 34.46
N SER A 67 -1.71 -2.28 34.39
CA SER A 67 -1.34 -1.40 33.29
C SER A 67 -0.41 -2.13 32.33
N ILE A 68 -0.72 -2.07 31.04
CA ILE A 68 -0.01 -2.74 29.95
C ILE A 68 0.34 -1.70 28.90
N SER A 69 1.52 -1.81 28.29
CA SER A 69 1.93 -1.03 27.12
C SER A 69 2.49 -1.97 26.04
N TRP A 70 2.45 -1.54 24.79
CA TRP A 70 3.02 -2.25 23.64
C TRP A 70 3.66 -1.23 22.70
N ASP A 71 4.46 -1.73 21.77
CA ASP A 71 5.05 -0.91 20.72
C ASP A 71 4.07 -0.81 19.54
N ALA A 72 4.12 0.32 18.82
CA ALA A 72 3.22 0.58 17.70
C ALA A 72 3.34 -0.53 16.63
N PRO A 73 2.23 -0.85 15.91
CA PRO A 73 2.29 -1.75 14.76
C PRO A 73 3.35 -1.29 13.75
N ILE A 74 4.04 -2.25 13.16
CA ILE A 74 4.93 -1.97 12.03
C ILE A 74 4.01 -1.79 10.82
N SER A 75 3.98 -0.59 10.25
CA SER A 75 3.40 -0.43 8.91
C SER A 75 4.40 -1.04 7.93
N GLU A 76 3.97 -1.81 6.93
CA GLU A 76 4.86 -2.21 5.83
C GLU A 76 5.26 -1.02 4.94
N LEU A 77 4.95 0.21 5.36
CA LEU A 77 5.26 1.46 4.69
C LEU A 77 6.28 2.28 5.48
N VAL A 78 7.26 1.63 6.11
CA VAL A 78 8.49 2.34 6.49
C VAL A 78 9.31 2.57 5.21
N THR A 79 8.82 3.45 4.34
CA THR A 79 9.76 4.22 3.52
C THR A 79 10.51 5.12 4.48
N ASP A 80 11.79 5.31 4.21
CA ASP A 80 12.80 6.13 4.91
C ASP A 80 12.37 7.59 5.26
N SER A 81 11.12 7.96 4.98
CA SER A 81 10.49 9.27 5.17
C SER A 81 10.06 9.58 6.60
N ASP A 82 9.94 8.60 7.49
CA ASP A 82 9.56 8.84 8.91
C ASP A 82 10.78 9.09 9.83
N LEU A 83 12.00 9.16 9.29
CA LEU A 83 13.22 9.49 10.05
C LEU A 83 13.49 10.99 10.20
N VAL A 84 12.60 11.86 9.72
CA VAL A 84 12.72 13.32 9.82
C VAL A 84 11.32 13.80 10.25
N GLU A 85 11.04 14.16 11.51
CA GLU A 85 11.60 15.27 12.26
C GLU A 85 11.49 15.01 13.77
N LYS A 86 12.63 14.82 14.44
CA LYS A 86 12.76 15.15 15.87
C LYS A 86 14.08 15.86 16.12
N TYR A 87 14.20 17.05 15.53
CA TYR A 87 15.14 18.09 15.92
C TYR A 87 14.47 19.46 15.78
N GLU A 88 13.54 19.76 16.67
CA GLU A 88 13.55 20.88 17.65
C GLU A 88 12.24 20.89 18.43
#